data_AF-A0A7C3W2T9-F1
#
_entry.id   AF-A0A7C3W2T9-F1
#
_cell.length_a   1.000
_cell.length_b   1.000
_cell.length_c   1.000
_cell.angle_alpha   90.00
_cell.angle_beta   90.00
_cell.angle_gamma   90.00
#
_symmetry.space_group_name_H-M   'P 1'
#
loop_
_entity.id
_entity.type
_entity.pdbx_description
1 polymer ?
#
loop_
_entity_poly.entity_id
_entity_poly.type
_entity_poly.pdbx_seq_one_letter_code
_entity_poly.pdbx_strand_id
1 'polypeptide(L)'
;MAMDARWQIIAYLIASVLFRLASERLDPFIKVHISRHPAWMNFGSPFLRFVYHIGFPYLALLLGALPARYLGLVGLEQLYGAPELSTVSGMVERMRITIALLLRSWLPQLGPWASLTILMAGLLTATWTLYRYARRSTGGNPPFSSMPGSAGDVTAFSTMVYAAVHWSFYRGGIWWLSDDLYLGVAGGAALIFVEWGLCAWLAGRPLQQLTSERTLIEAGLLIATAAIFYYVPNLWLLIPVHWLLARLCRYLMPAPLDLADMDI
;
A
#
# COMPACT_ATOMS: atom_id res chain seq x y z
N MET A 1 1.35 -8.28 -35.37
CA MET A 1 0.65 -7.04 -34.97
C MET A 1 0.93 -6.85 -33.48
N ALA A 2 1.76 -5.88 -33.11
CA ALA A 2 2.07 -5.65 -31.70
C ALA A 2 0.82 -5.09 -31.00
N MET A 3 0.41 -5.69 -29.89
CA MET A 3 -0.70 -5.18 -29.07
C MET A 3 -0.28 -3.83 -28.48
N ASP A 4 -1.12 -2.80 -28.61
CA ASP A 4 -0.87 -1.49 -28.00
C ASP A 4 -0.62 -1.67 -26.50
N ALA A 5 0.45 -1.05 -26.00
CA ALA A 5 0.81 -1.06 -24.58
C ALA A 5 -0.37 -0.63 -23.70
N ARG A 6 -1.30 0.20 -24.23
CA ARG A 6 -2.49 0.69 -23.51
C ARG A 6 -3.38 -0.46 -23.07
N TRP A 7 -3.63 -1.38 -24.00
CA TRP A 7 -4.41 -2.58 -23.72
C TRP A 7 -3.69 -3.54 -22.78
N GLN A 8 -2.35 -3.59 -22.83
CA GLN A 8 -1.57 -4.40 -21.89
C GLN A 8 -1.78 -3.92 -20.45
N ILE A 9 -1.64 -2.62 -20.18
CA ILE A 9 -1.84 -2.07 -18.83
C ILE A 9 -3.27 -2.24 -18.34
N ILE A 10 -4.27 -2.01 -19.19
CA ILE A 10 -5.66 -2.28 -18.84
C ILE A 10 -5.84 -3.75 -18.45
N ALA A 11 -5.28 -4.68 -19.23
CA ALA A 11 -5.34 -6.10 -18.93
C ALA A 11 -4.64 -6.43 -17.60
N TYR A 12 -3.50 -5.81 -17.29
CA TYR A 12 -2.81 -6.00 -16.00
C TYR A 12 -3.61 -5.46 -14.81
N LEU A 13 -4.25 -4.30 -14.93
CA LEU A 13 -5.10 -3.75 -13.88
C LEU A 13 -6.30 -4.66 -13.61
N ILE A 14 -6.99 -5.11 -14.67
CA ILE A 14 -8.12 -6.04 -14.55
C ILE A 14 -7.67 -7.37 -13.96
N ALA A 15 -6.57 -7.95 -14.46
CA ALA A 15 -6.03 -9.21 -13.96
C ALA A 15 -5.65 -9.14 -12.49
N SER A 16 -5.08 -8.00 -12.05
CA SER A 16 -4.78 -7.76 -10.64
C SER A 16 -6.06 -7.79 -9.80
N VAL A 17 -7.08 -7.01 -10.15
CA VAL A 17 -8.37 -7.00 -9.41
C VAL A 17 -9.00 -8.40 -9.39
N LEU A 18 -9.07 -9.08 -10.54
CA LEU A 18 -9.63 -10.44 -10.61
C LEU A 18 -8.84 -11.43 -9.74
N PHE A 19 -7.50 -11.34 -9.74
CA PHE A 19 -6.65 -12.17 -8.90
C PHE A 19 -6.93 -11.93 -7.42
N ARG A 20 -7.12 -10.67 -7.01
CA ARG A 20 -7.52 -10.35 -5.64
C ARG A 20 -8.85 -11.00 -5.28
N LEU A 21 -9.88 -10.83 -6.10
CA LEU A 21 -11.21 -11.40 -5.87
C LEU A 21 -11.16 -12.93 -5.79
N ALA A 22 -10.38 -13.56 -6.67
CA ALA A 22 -10.14 -15.00 -6.64
C ALA A 22 -9.44 -15.42 -5.34
N SER A 23 -8.41 -14.68 -4.90
CA SER A 23 -7.70 -14.98 -3.66
C SER A 23 -8.60 -14.91 -2.41
N GLU A 24 -9.51 -13.94 -2.36
CA GLU A 24 -10.45 -13.78 -1.24
C GLU A 24 -11.51 -14.90 -1.23
N ARG A 25 -11.94 -15.36 -2.41
CA ARG A 25 -12.85 -16.52 -2.54
C ARG A 25 -12.19 -17.85 -2.22
N LEU A 26 -10.91 -17.98 -2.55
CA LEU A 26 -10.15 -19.20 -2.29
C LEU A 26 -9.77 -19.32 -0.81
N ASP A 27 -9.54 -18.23 -0.08
CA ASP A 27 -9.12 -18.25 1.33
C ASP A 27 -9.98 -19.15 2.25
N PRO A 28 -11.33 -19.09 2.26
CA PRO A 28 -12.14 -20.00 3.08
C PRO A 28 -12.03 -21.46 2.61
N PHE A 29 -11.98 -21.71 1.29
CA PHE A 29 -11.86 -23.07 0.75
C PHE A 29 -10.51 -23.69 1.10
N ILE A 30 -9.44 -22.90 0.93
CA ILE A 30 -8.08 -23.16 1.37
C ILE A 30 -8.14 -23.52 2.85
N LYS A 31 -8.61 -22.64 3.75
CA LYS A 31 -8.65 -22.91 5.20
C LYS A 31 -9.35 -24.22 5.58
N VAL A 32 -10.49 -24.54 4.95
CA VAL A 32 -11.27 -25.76 5.23
C VAL A 32 -10.55 -27.03 4.77
N HIS A 33 -9.94 -27.01 3.58
CA HIS A 33 -9.25 -28.18 3.03
C HIS A 33 -7.86 -28.41 3.66
N ILE A 34 -7.25 -27.33 4.16
CA ILE A 34 -5.85 -27.24 4.57
C ILE A 34 -5.63 -27.58 6.04
N SER A 35 -6.68 -27.73 6.86
CA SER A 35 -6.56 -28.16 8.26
C SER A 35 -5.90 -29.56 8.45
N ARG A 36 -5.50 -30.25 7.37
CA ARG A 36 -4.94 -31.60 7.36
C ARG A 36 -3.39 -31.70 7.24
N HIS A 37 -2.61 -30.67 6.84
CA HIS A 37 -1.15 -30.82 6.61
C HIS A 37 -0.22 -29.62 6.96
N PRO A 38 0.13 -29.38 8.24
CA PRO A 38 0.62 -28.08 8.74
C PRO A 38 1.96 -27.53 8.20
N ALA A 39 2.87 -28.34 7.63
CA ALA A 39 4.27 -27.91 7.42
C ALA A 39 4.56 -27.15 6.10
N TRP A 40 3.92 -27.52 4.98
CA TRP A 40 4.12 -26.82 3.69
C TRP A 40 3.26 -25.54 3.55
N MET A 41 2.41 -25.26 4.54
CA MET A 41 1.23 -24.38 4.42
C MET A 41 1.46 -22.93 4.83
N ASN A 42 2.54 -22.63 5.56
CA ASN A 42 2.91 -21.24 5.87
C ASN A 42 3.38 -20.45 4.63
N PHE A 43 3.63 -21.12 3.50
CA PHE A 43 4.16 -20.47 2.30
C PHE A 43 3.07 -19.97 1.33
N GLY A 44 1.92 -20.65 1.25
CA GLY A 44 0.93 -20.38 0.19
C GLY A 44 0.30 -18.98 0.26
N SER A 45 -0.15 -18.56 1.45
CA SER A 45 -0.76 -17.24 1.63
C SER A 45 0.23 -16.08 1.44
N PRO A 46 1.45 -16.10 2.03
CA PRO A 46 2.48 -15.10 1.73
C PRO A 46 2.89 -15.07 0.26
N PHE A 47 2.98 -16.22 -0.41
CA PHE A 47 3.31 -16.29 -1.83
C PHE A 47 2.24 -15.64 -2.71
N LEU A 48 0.95 -15.94 -2.48
CA LEU A 48 -0.15 -15.29 -3.20
C LEU A 48 -0.15 -13.78 -2.97
N ARG A 49 0.07 -13.32 -1.72
CA ARG A 49 0.23 -11.90 -1.42
C ARG A 49 1.41 -11.29 -2.17
N PHE A 50 2.55 -11.98 -2.23
CA PHE A 50 3.72 -11.51 -2.95
C PHE A 50 3.47 -11.38 -4.46
N VAL A 51 2.91 -12.43 -5.09
CA VAL A 51 2.57 -12.41 -6.51
C VAL A 51 1.59 -11.29 -6.83
N TYR A 52 0.61 -11.07 -5.95
CA TYR A 52 -0.38 -10.02 -6.12
C TYR A 52 0.22 -8.61 -6.02
N HIS A 53 0.92 -8.32 -4.91
CA HIS A 53 1.38 -6.96 -4.62
C HIS A 53 2.67 -6.58 -5.34
N ILE A 54 3.55 -7.55 -5.62
CA ILE A 54 4.87 -7.31 -6.25
C ILE A 54 4.94 -7.95 -7.63
N GLY A 55 4.40 -9.16 -7.81
CA GLY A 55 4.51 -9.90 -9.06
C GLY A 55 3.91 -9.15 -10.26
N PHE A 56 2.66 -8.69 -10.18
CA PHE A 56 2.04 -7.95 -11.28
C PHE A 56 2.76 -6.63 -11.62
N PRO A 57 3.07 -5.74 -10.65
CA PRO A 57 3.82 -4.52 -10.94
C PRO A 57 5.19 -4.79 -11.54
N TYR A 58 5.89 -5.82 -11.03
CA TYR A 58 7.21 -6.19 -11.52
C TYR A 58 7.18 -6.78 -12.92
N LEU A 59 6.17 -7.61 -13.25
CA LEU A 59 5.96 -8.12 -14.61
C LEU A 59 5.66 -6.98 -15.59
N ALA A 60 4.81 -6.03 -15.20
CA ALA A 60 4.50 -4.87 -16.04
C ALA A 60 5.75 -4.00 -16.31
N LEU A 61 6.66 -3.87 -15.34
CA LEU A 61 7.95 -3.22 -15.51
C LEU A 61 8.88 -4.00 -16.43
N LEU A 62 9.06 -5.31 -16.18
CA LEU A 62 9.99 -6.16 -16.95
C LEU A 62 9.61 -6.24 -18.43
N LEU A 63 8.32 -6.26 -18.74
CA LEU A 63 7.82 -6.31 -20.11
C LEU A 63 7.77 -4.92 -20.77
N GLY A 64 8.14 -3.86 -20.05
CA GLY A 64 8.09 -2.49 -20.55
C GLY A 64 6.68 -1.95 -20.77
N ALA A 65 5.66 -2.62 -20.24
CA ALA A 65 4.27 -2.17 -20.34
C ALA A 65 4.05 -0.89 -19.50
N LEU A 66 4.72 -0.78 -18.35
CA LEU A 66 4.64 0.40 -17.48
C LEU A 66 6.03 1.00 -17.23
N PRO A 67 6.31 2.24 -17.65
CA PRO A 67 7.59 2.87 -17.38
C PRO A 67 7.80 3.16 -15.88
N ALA A 68 9.05 3.05 -15.41
CA ALA A 68 9.41 3.16 -14.00
C ALA A 68 9.01 4.49 -13.34
N ARG A 69 9.06 5.63 -14.06
CA ARG A 69 8.59 6.93 -13.54
C ARG A 69 7.15 6.92 -13.06
N TYR A 70 6.25 6.18 -13.73
CA TYR A 70 4.83 6.17 -13.37
C TYR A 70 4.57 5.42 -12.08
N LEU A 71 5.48 4.52 -11.68
CA LEU A 71 5.48 3.90 -10.35
C LEU A 71 6.13 4.78 -9.28
N GLY A 72 6.75 5.89 -9.65
CA GLY A 72 7.48 6.75 -8.72
C GLY A 72 8.86 6.21 -8.37
N LEU A 73 9.43 5.35 -9.22
CA LEU A 73 10.80 4.83 -9.07
C LEU A 73 11.82 5.87 -9.54
N VAL A 74 11.77 7.05 -8.94
CA VAL A 74 12.62 8.20 -9.30
C VAL A 74 14.10 7.86 -9.09
N GLY A 75 14.91 8.16 -10.10
CA GLY A 75 16.35 7.90 -10.13
C GLY A 75 16.72 6.60 -10.85
N LEU A 76 15.85 5.59 -10.91
CA LEU A 76 16.12 4.35 -11.65
C LEU A 76 16.29 4.59 -13.15
N GLU A 77 15.53 5.51 -13.73
CA GLU A 77 15.65 5.88 -15.15
C GLU A 77 17.02 6.48 -15.47
N GLN A 78 17.60 7.24 -14.54
CA GLN A 78 18.95 7.80 -14.70
C GLN A 78 20.01 6.69 -14.64
N LEU A 79 19.79 5.64 -13.85
CA LEU A 79 20.70 4.50 -13.78
C LEU A 79 20.72 3.70 -15.09
N TYR A 80 19.58 3.51 -15.74
CA TYR A 80 19.52 2.81 -17.03
C TYR A 80 20.23 3.59 -18.16
N GLY A 81 20.23 4.93 -18.09
CA GLY A 81 20.84 5.79 -19.11
C GLY A 81 22.26 6.26 -18.81
N ALA A 82 22.85 5.94 -17.66
CA ALA A 82 24.13 6.49 -17.25
C ALA A 82 25.33 5.73 -17.89
N PRO A 83 26.06 6.33 -18.84
CA PRO A 83 27.21 5.68 -19.47
C PRO A 83 28.32 5.38 -18.46
N GLU A 84 28.42 6.18 -17.39
CA GLU A 84 29.37 6.02 -16.29
C GLU A 84 29.27 4.66 -15.58
N LEU A 85 28.08 4.03 -15.54
CA LEU A 85 27.91 2.71 -14.92
C LEU A 85 28.47 1.57 -15.79
N SER A 86 28.51 1.78 -17.11
CA SER A 86 28.99 0.79 -18.08
C SER A 86 30.52 0.75 -18.18
N THR A 87 31.19 1.87 -17.90
CA THR A 87 32.65 2.02 -18.02
C THR A 87 33.41 1.63 -16.75
N VAL A 88 32.71 1.51 -15.62
CA VAL A 88 33.30 1.19 -14.32
C VAL A 88 33.34 -0.33 -14.09
N SER A 89 34.55 -0.85 -13.89
CA SER A 89 34.82 -2.28 -13.64
C SER A 89 34.66 -2.70 -12.17
N GLY A 90 34.69 -1.76 -11.23
CA GLY A 90 34.60 -2.03 -9.79
C GLY A 90 33.17 -2.01 -9.25
N MET A 91 32.74 -3.07 -8.54
CA MET A 91 31.43 -3.14 -7.89
C MET A 91 31.22 -2.02 -6.86
N VAL A 92 32.25 -1.70 -6.08
CA VAL A 92 32.20 -0.63 -5.06
C VAL A 92 32.01 0.74 -5.71
N GLU A 93 32.75 1.01 -6.79
CA GLU A 93 32.64 2.27 -7.52
C GLU A 93 31.29 2.41 -8.21
N ARG A 94 30.79 1.31 -8.81
CA ARG A 94 29.43 1.25 -9.38
C ARG A 94 28.37 1.54 -8.33
N MET A 95 28.49 0.96 -7.14
CA MET A 95 27.58 1.21 -6.02
C MET A 95 27.65 2.67 -5.54
N ARG A 96 28.85 3.23 -5.45
CA ARG A 96 29.07 4.65 -5.07
C ARG A 96 28.39 5.60 -6.06
N ILE A 97 28.62 5.41 -7.36
CA ILE A 97 28.00 6.23 -8.42
C ILE A 97 26.48 6.07 -8.40
N THR A 98 25.98 4.83 -8.27
CA THR A 98 24.55 4.53 -8.17
C THR A 98 23.90 5.29 -7.00
N ILE A 99 24.50 5.21 -5.81
CA ILE A 99 24.00 5.90 -4.61
C ILE A 99 24.06 7.41 -4.80
N ALA A 100 25.14 7.95 -5.36
CA ALA A 100 25.27 9.38 -5.60
C ALA A 100 24.19 9.91 -6.55
N LEU A 101 23.88 9.17 -7.63
CA LEU A 101 22.81 9.50 -8.56
C LEU A 101 21.44 9.44 -7.90
N LEU A 102 21.15 8.39 -7.13
CA LEU A 102 19.91 8.27 -6.37
C LEU A 102 19.75 9.43 -5.37
N LEU A 103 20.76 9.68 -4.54
CA LEU A 103 20.75 10.78 -3.56
C LEU A 103 20.55 12.13 -4.23
N ARG A 104 21.23 12.40 -5.35
CA ARG A 104 21.05 13.65 -6.12
C ARG A 104 19.61 13.83 -6.58
N SER A 105 18.94 12.75 -6.97
CA SER A 105 17.53 12.80 -7.39
C SER A 105 16.55 12.94 -6.22
N TRP A 106 16.89 12.40 -5.05
CA TRP A 106 16.01 12.39 -3.87
C TRP A 106 16.16 13.63 -2.98
N LEU A 107 17.37 14.19 -2.87
CA LEU A 107 17.68 15.27 -1.93
C LEU A 107 16.76 16.50 -2.08
N PRO A 108 16.44 16.99 -3.29
CA PRO A 108 15.53 18.12 -3.46
C PRO A 108 14.11 17.84 -2.95
N GLN A 109 13.72 16.56 -2.89
CA GLN A 109 12.39 16.12 -2.49
C GLN A 109 12.25 15.93 -0.98
N LEU A 110 13.34 15.83 -0.24
CA LEU A 110 13.32 15.56 1.21
C LEU A 110 12.61 16.66 2.01
N GLY A 111 12.79 17.94 1.63
CA GLY A 111 12.13 19.06 2.31
C GLY A 111 10.60 19.01 2.21
N PRO A 112 10.03 19.06 0.98
CA PRO A 112 8.59 18.91 0.77
C PRO A 112 8.03 17.60 1.33
N TRP A 113 8.78 16.50 1.21
CA TRP A 113 8.39 15.20 1.75
C TRP A 113 8.23 15.23 3.27
N ALA A 114 9.21 15.80 3.98
CA ALA A 114 9.19 15.86 5.43
C ALA A 114 8.05 16.77 5.92
N SER A 115 7.87 17.94 5.31
CA SER A 115 6.80 18.87 5.69
C SER A 115 5.41 18.28 5.46
N LEU A 116 5.17 17.63 4.32
CA LEU A 116 3.91 16.95 4.03
C LEU A 116 3.67 15.77 4.95
N THR A 117 4.71 15.01 5.31
CA THR A 117 4.60 13.90 6.26
C THR A 117 4.14 14.41 7.63
N ILE A 118 4.76 15.48 8.14
CA ILE A 118 4.38 16.09 9.42
C ILE A 118 2.95 16.64 9.34
N LEU A 119 2.60 17.34 8.26
CA LEU A 119 1.27 17.89 8.05
C LEU A 119 0.20 16.77 8.06
N MET A 120 0.41 15.71 7.27
CA MET A 120 -0.55 14.60 7.19
C MET A 120 -0.63 13.80 8.48
N ALA A 121 0.48 13.61 9.19
CA ALA A 121 0.49 13.03 10.53
C ALA A 121 -0.36 13.86 11.50
N GLY A 122 -0.22 15.19 11.47
CA GLY A 122 -1.00 16.12 12.26
C GLY A 122 -2.50 16.05 11.92
N LEU A 123 -2.85 16.06 10.63
CA LEU A 123 -4.24 15.96 10.16
C LEU A 123 -4.89 14.63 10.55
N LEU A 124 -4.18 13.50 10.37
CA LEU A 124 -4.66 12.19 10.80
C LEU A 124 -4.88 12.15 12.31
N THR A 125 -3.95 12.70 13.09
CA THR A 125 -4.06 12.76 14.55
C THR A 125 -5.26 13.59 14.97
N ALA A 126 -5.43 14.80 14.40
CA ALA A 126 -6.54 15.71 14.71
C ALA A 126 -7.90 15.13 14.30
N THR A 127 -7.98 14.50 13.12
CA THR A 127 -9.21 13.85 12.64
C THR A 127 -9.60 12.70 13.56
N TRP A 128 -8.62 11.90 13.98
CA TRP A 128 -8.85 10.77 14.87
C TRP A 128 -9.26 11.18 16.28
N THR A 129 -8.63 12.21 16.86
CA THR A 129 -9.02 12.75 18.16
C THR A 129 -10.42 13.35 18.13
N LEU A 130 -10.76 14.08 17.06
CA LEU A 130 -12.10 14.63 16.86
C LEU A 130 -13.15 13.54 16.70
N TYR A 131 -12.86 12.53 15.87
CA TYR A 131 -13.72 11.36 15.70
C TYR A 131 -14.02 10.67 17.04
N ARG A 132 -12.98 10.46 17.86
CA ARG A 132 -13.13 9.87 19.19
C ARG A 132 -13.92 10.73 20.15
N TYR A 133 -13.68 12.03 20.13
CA TYR A 133 -14.42 12.98 20.95
C TYR A 133 -15.93 12.90 20.62
N ALA A 134 -16.29 12.99 19.34
CA ALA A 134 -17.66 12.87 18.89
C ALA A 134 -18.30 11.51 19.23
N ARG A 135 -17.53 10.42 19.12
CA ARG A 135 -17.99 9.07 19.47
C ARG A 135 -18.23 8.91 20.98
N ARG A 136 -17.41 9.52 21.85
CA ARG A 136 -17.64 9.49 23.30
C ARG A 136 -18.92 10.24 23.69
N SER A 137 -19.22 11.35 23.02
CA SER A 137 -20.43 12.15 23.29
C SER A 137 -21.74 11.41 22.97
N THR A 138 -21.70 10.41 22.09
CA THR A 138 -22.90 9.67 21.66
C THR A 138 -23.24 8.48 22.57
N GLY A 139 -22.51 8.25 23.67
CA GLY A 139 -22.84 7.24 24.68
C GLY A 139 -22.90 5.79 24.16
N GLY A 140 -22.44 5.56 22.92
CA GLY A 140 -22.46 4.24 22.32
C GLY A 140 -21.43 3.35 23.00
N ASN A 141 -21.91 2.47 23.89
CA ASN A 141 -21.10 1.35 24.37
C ASN A 141 -20.46 0.67 23.14
N PRO A 142 -19.12 0.51 23.12
CA PRO A 142 -18.48 -0.12 22.00
C PRO A 142 -19.06 -1.55 21.87
N PRO A 143 -19.51 -1.98 20.68
CA PRO A 143 -19.70 -3.40 20.47
C PRO A 143 -18.35 -4.06 20.69
N PHE A 144 -18.27 -4.85 21.76
CA PHE A 144 -17.13 -5.67 22.15
C PHE A 144 -16.91 -6.69 21.03
N SER A 145 -16.22 -6.28 19.97
CA SER A 145 -15.70 -7.20 18.97
C SER A 145 -14.23 -7.42 19.29
N SER A 146 -14.03 -8.23 20.33
CA SER A 146 -12.81 -8.98 20.58
C SER A 146 -12.62 -9.97 19.42
N MET A 147 -12.23 -9.47 18.24
CA MET A 147 -11.57 -10.32 17.26
C MET A 147 -10.07 -10.22 17.50
N PRO A 148 -9.40 -11.29 18.00
CA PRO A 148 -7.96 -11.39 18.07
C PRO A 148 -7.40 -11.62 16.65
N GLY A 149 -7.66 -10.67 15.74
CA GLY A 149 -6.99 -10.61 14.46
C GLY A 149 -5.70 -9.84 14.64
N SER A 150 -4.61 -10.54 14.94
CA SER A 150 -3.23 -10.05 15.08
C SER A 150 -3.01 -8.64 14.49
N ALA A 151 -3.18 -7.62 15.32
CA ALA A 151 -2.87 -6.22 14.97
C ALA A 151 -1.36 -6.02 14.66
N GLY A 152 -0.55 -7.07 14.84
CA GLY A 152 0.83 -7.14 14.39
C GLY A 152 0.98 -7.20 12.87
N ASP A 153 0.10 -7.94 12.16
CA ASP A 153 0.28 -8.24 10.72
C ASP A 153 0.16 -6.99 9.83
N VAL A 154 -0.70 -6.04 10.21
CA VAL A 154 -0.93 -4.80 9.44
C VAL A 154 0.33 -3.95 9.35
N THR A 155 1.26 -4.09 10.29
CA THR A 155 2.42 -3.19 10.40
C THR A 155 3.76 -3.87 10.25
N ALA A 156 3.70 -5.17 9.99
CA ALA A 156 4.83 -5.85 9.41
C ALA A 156 5.28 -4.99 8.22
N PHE A 157 6.57 -4.66 8.21
CA PHE A 157 7.15 -3.82 7.17
C PHE A 157 6.83 -4.38 5.77
N SER A 158 6.79 -5.71 5.64
CA SER A 158 6.37 -6.42 4.42
C SER A 158 4.97 -6.03 3.94
N THR A 159 3.96 -6.02 4.83
CA THR A 159 2.58 -5.63 4.51
C THR A 159 2.51 -4.19 4.01
N MET A 160 3.30 -3.30 4.60
CA MET A 160 3.37 -1.89 4.22
C MET A 160 4.05 -1.69 2.87
N VAL A 161 5.15 -2.41 2.61
CA VAL A 161 5.81 -2.43 1.30
C VAL A 161 4.84 -2.95 0.24
N TYR A 162 4.14 -4.04 0.52
CA TYR A 162 3.14 -4.61 -0.38
C TYR A 162 2.02 -3.60 -0.70
N ALA A 163 1.46 -2.94 0.30
CA ALA A 163 0.45 -1.92 0.11
C ALA A 163 0.98 -0.74 -0.74
N ALA A 164 2.18 -0.24 -0.43
CA ALA A 164 2.78 0.89 -1.15
C ALA A 164 3.07 0.56 -2.62
N VAL A 165 3.60 -0.63 -2.91
CA VAL A 165 3.90 -1.08 -4.29
C VAL A 165 2.61 -1.35 -5.07
N HIS A 166 1.63 -1.99 -4.44
CA HIS A 166 0.35 -2.26 -5.09
C HIS A 166 -0.41 -0.96 -5.42
N TRP A 167 -0.46 -0.04 -4.45
CA TRP A 167 -1.02 1.28 -4.66
C TRP A 167 -0.31 2.06 -5.77
N SER A 168 1.03 2.01 -5.82
CA SER A 168 1.80 2.73 -6.82
C SER A 168 1.58 2.17 -8.23
N PHE A 169 1.28 0.88 -8.33
CA PHE A 169 0.90 0.22 -9.57
C PHE A 169 -0.46 0.67 -10.10
N TYR A 170 -1.52 0.69 -9.28
CA TYR A 170 -2.83 1.17 -9.70
C TYR A 170 -2.79 2.63 -10.15
N ARG A 171 -2.13 3.46 -9.34
CA ARG A 171 -1.90 4.86 -9.69
C ARG A 171 -1.07 4.99 -10.97
N GLY A 172 0.03 4.27 -11.08
CA GLY A 172 0.94 4.34 -12.21
C GLY A 172 0.27 3.92 -13.51
N GLY A 173 -0.53 2.86 -13.49
CA GLY A 173 -1.31 2.41 -14.63
C GLY A 173 -2.30 3.48 -15.10
N ILE A 174 -3.05 4.10 -14.18
CA ILE A 174 -4.00 5.15 -14.55
C ILE A 174 -3.30 6.41 -15.02
N TRP A 175 -2.25 6.86 -14.33
CA TRP A 175 -1.44 8.00 -14.74
C TRP A 175 -0.86 7.79 -16.15
N TRP A 176 -0.38 6.59 -16.45
CA TRP A 176 0.15 6.29 -17.77
C TRP A 176 -0.94 6.27 -18.86
N LEU A 177 -2.16 5.83 -18.54
CA LEU A 177 -3.30 5.83 -19.47
C LEU A 177 -3.88 7.22 -19.72
N SER A 178 -3.92 8.09 -18.70
CA SER A 178 -4.47 9.45 -18.79
C SER A 178 -3.45 10.53 -19.13
N ASP A 179 -2.16 10.23 -18.95
CA ASP A 179 -1.04 11.18 -18.91
C ASP A 179 -1.25 12.32 -17.89
N ASP A 180 -2.07 12.08 -16.87
CA ASP A 180 -2.43 13.05 -15.83
C ASP A 180 -2.20 12.44 -14.44
N LEU A 181 -1.29 13.05 -13.67
CA LEU A 181 -0.94 12.61 -12.31
C LEU A 181 -2.13 12.72 -11.34
N TYR A 182 -2.96 13.76 -11.46
CA TYR A 182 -4.12 13.93 -10.62
C TYR A 182 -5.11 12.78 -10.82
N LEU A 183 -5.43 12.47 -12.08
CA LEU A 183 -6.27 11.32 -12.41
C LEU A 183 -5.62 10.00 -12.01
N GLY A 184 -4.29 9.88 -12.12
CA GLY A 184 -3.53 8.76 -11.60
C GLY A 184 -3.75 8.53 -10.10
N VAL A 185 -3.59 9.58 -9.28
CA VAL A 185 -3.74 9.52 -7.82
C VAL A 185 -5.19 9.25 -7.42
N ALA A 186 -6.14 10.03 -7.96
CA ALA A 186 -7.56 9.88 -7.66
C ALA A 186 -8.10 8.52 -8.15
N GLY A 187 -7.78 8.15 -9.38
CA GLY A 187 -8.20 6.88 -9.97
C GLY A 187 -7.56 5.67 -9.30
N GLY A 188 -6.28 5.74 -8.92
CA GLY A 188 -5.60 4.67 -8.20
C GLY A 188 -6.21 4.42 -6.82
N ALA A 189 -6.53 5.49 -6.08
CA ALA A 189 -7.26 5.39 -4.82
C ALA A 189 -8.67 4.84 -5.02
N ALA A 190 -9.39 5.31 -6.05
CA ALA A 190 -10.72 4.81 -6.39
C ALA A 190 -10.72 3.31 -6.69
N LEU A 191 -9.72 2.80 -7.44
CA LEU A 191 -9.58 1.36 -7.70
C LEU A 191 -9.41 0.55 -6.41
N ILE A 192 -8.64 1.04 -5.44
CA ILE A 192 -8.48 0.36 -4.15
C ILE A 192 -9.80 0.33 -3.39
N PHE A 193 -10.56 1.43 -3.37
CA PHE A 193 -11.88 1.44 -2.74
C PHE A 193 -12.87 0.50 -3.44
N VAL A 194 -12.88 0.46 -4.77
CA VAL A 194 -13.69 -0.49 -5.55
C VAL A 194 -13.30 -1.92 -5.21
N GLU A 195 -12.01 -2.22 -5.17
CA GLU A 195 -11.51 -3.53 -4.76
C GLU A 195 -11.97 -3.91 -3.34
N TRP A 196 -11.83 -3.01 -2.36
CA TRP A 196 -12.30 -3.25 -1.00
C TRP A 196 -13.80 -3.52 -0.94
N GLY A 197 -14.59 -2.72 -1.67
CA GLY A 197 -16.04 -2.90 -1.78
C GLY A 197 -16.43 -4.23 -2.41
N LEU A 198 -15.78 -4.61 -3.51
CA LEU A 198 -15.99 -5.89 -4.19
C LEU A 198 -15.61 -7.08 -3.30
N CYS A 199 -14.47 -7.01 -2.60
CA CYS A 199 -14.05 -8.05 -1.66
C CYS A 199 -15.05 -8.20 -0.50
N ALA A 200 -15.50 -7.09 0.09
CA ALA A 200 -16.47 -7.10 1.18
C ALA A 200 -17.83 -7.67 0.71
N TRP A 201 -18.29 -7.25 -0.46
CA TRP A 201 -19.51 -7.75 -1.09
C TRP A 201 -19.45 -9.25 -1.37
N LEU A 202 -18.36 -9.73 -1.99
CA LEU A 202 -18.16 -11.15 -2.27
C LEU A 202 -18.07 -12.00 -0.99
N ALA A 203 -17.49 -11.45 0.08
CA ALA A 203 -17.41 -12.10 1.38
C ALA A 203 -18.73 -12.03 2.17
N GLY A 204 -19.78 -11.40 1.64
CA GLY A 204 -21.07 -11.23 2.33
C GLY A 204 -20.97 -10.38 3.60
N ARG A 205 -19.95 -9.53 3.71
CA ARG A 205 -19.72 -8.71 4.90
C ARG A 205 -20.72 -7.55 4.93
N PRO A 206 -21.38 -7.28 6.07
CA PRO A 206 -22.30 -6.17 6.18
C PRO A 206 -21.56 -4.84 5.99
N LEU A 207 -22.24 -3.84 5.42
CA LEU A 207 -21.68 -2.50 5.15
C LEU A 207 -21.09 -1.86 6.42
N GLN A 208 -21.63 -2.21 7.59
CA GLN A 208 -21.15 -1.75 8.90
C GLN A 208 -19.71 -2.20 9.23
N GLN A 209 -19.21 -3.24 8.57
CA GLN A 209 -17.84 -3.70 8.68
C GLN A 209 -16.86 -2.85 7.85
N LEU A 210 -17.34 -2.17 6.79
CA LEU A 210 -16.58 -1.16 6.04
C LEU A 210 -16.39 0.12 6.85
N THR A 211 -17.27 0.39 7.80
CA THR A 211 -17.12 1.48 8.79
C THR A 211 -16.33 1.07 10.02
N SER A 212 -15.64 -0.09 9.99
CA SER A 212 -14.77 -0.48 11.10
C SER A 212 -13.64 0.54 11.28
N GLU A 213 -13.21 0.76 12.52
CA GLU A 213 -12.11 1.68 12.83
C GLU A 213 -10.84 1.35 12.03
N ARG A 214 -10.57 0.06 11.86
CA ARG A 214 -9.47 -0.43 11.04
C ARG A 214 -9.58 0.05 9.59
N THR A 215 -10.74 -0.14 8.95
CA THR A 215 -10.96 0.29 7.56
C THR A 215 -10.88 1.80 7.42
N LEU A 216 -11.40 2.57 8.39
CA LEU A 216 -11.28 4.03 8.41
C LEU A 216 -9.82 4.48 8.48
N ILE A 217 -8.99 3.77 9.24
CA ILE A 217 -7.56 4.07 9.35
C ILE A 217 -6.79 3.67 8.10
N GLU A 218 -7.08 2.50 7.54
CA GLU A 218 -6.51 2.08 6.25
C GLU A 218 -6.89 3.09 5.14
N ALA A 219 -8.14 3.58 5.13
CA ALA A 219 -8.59 4.63 4.21
C ALA A 219 -7.89 5.97 4.47
N GLY A 220 -7.76 6.40 5.73
CA GLY A 220 -7.06 7.63 6.10
C GLY A 220 -5.58 7.57 5.70
N LEU A 221 -4.93 6.44 5.91
CA LEU A 221 -3.54 6.20 5.52
C LEU A 221 -3.38 6.21 3.99
N LEU A 222 -4.31 5.59 3.26
CA LEU A 222 -4.38 5.64 1.80
C LEU A 222 -4.48 7.08 1.31
N ILE A 223 -5.40 7.88 1.85
CA ILE A 223 -5.61 9.28 1.48
C ILE A 223 -4.37 10.13 1.80
N ALA A 224 -3.81 9.98 3.00
CA ALA A 224 -2.61 10.71 3.41
C ALA A 224 -1.42 10.40 2.50
N THR A 225 -1.19 9.12 2.19
CA THR A 225 -0.07 8.72 1.32
C THR A 225 -0.31 9.06 -0.15
N ALA A 226 -1.56 9.04 -0.62
CA ALA A 226 -1.93 9.57 -1.92
C ALA A 226 -1.63 11.08 -2.04
N ALA A 227 -1.99 11.86 -1.02
CA ALA A 227 -1.71 13.29 -0.97
C ALA A 227 -0.21 13.60 -0.93
N ILE A 228 0.58 12.89 -0.11
CA ILE A 228 2.03 13.05 -0.07
C ILE A 228 2.65 12.74 -1.43
N PHE A 229 2.23 11.64 -2.05
CA PHE A 229 2.79 11.25 -3.34
C PHE A 229 2.44 12.22 -4.47
N TYR A 230 1.23 12.80 -4.47
CA TYR A 230 0.84 13.79 -5.47
C TYR A 230 1.86 14.93 -5.59
N TYR A 231 2.41 15.38 -4.45
CA TYR A 231 3.45 16.41 -4.43
C TYR A 231 4.87 15.86 -4.54
N VAL A 232 5.12 14.66 -4.01
CA VAL A 232 6.43 14.01 -4.03
C VAL A 232 6.29 12.62 -4.65
N PRO A 233 6.33 12.50 -5.99
CA PRO A 233 6.06 11.25 -6.69
C PRO A 233 7.23 10.26 -6.61
N ASN A 234 7.66 9.91 -5.41
CA ASN A 234 8.80 9.07 -5.12
C ASN A 234 8.41 7.93 -4.18
N LEU A 235 8.34 6.72 -4.74
CA LEU A 235 7.93 5.52 -4.04
C LEU A 235 8.91 5.14 -2.92
N TRP A 236 10.22 5.36 -3.14
CA TRP A 236 11.24 5.04 -2.15
C TRP A 236 11.09 5.84 -0.87
N LEU A 237 10.68 7.11 -1.00
CA LEU A 237 10.38 7.99 0.13
C LEU A 237 8.99 7.71 0.72
N LEU A 238 8.04 7.23 -0.09
CA LEU A 238 6.69 6.94 0.37
C LEU A 238 6.64 5.70 1.28
N ILE A 239 7.39 4.64 0.98
CA ILE A 239 7.43 3.41 1.79
C ILE A 239 7.70 3.68 3.29
N PRO A 240 8.79 4.36 3.68
CA PRO A 240 9.06 4.62 5.09
C PRO A 240 8.02 5.54 5.73
N VAL A 241 7.46 6.50 4.98
CA VAL A 241 6.38 7.37 5.49
C VAL A 241 5.11 6.60 5.76
N HIS A 242 4.69 5.76 4.81
CA HIS A 242 3.51 4.93 4.96
C HIS A 242 3.64 4.05 6.22
N TRP A 243 4.82 3.47 6.44
CA TRP A 243 5.12 2.72 7.67
C TRP A 243 5.08 3.58 8.95
N LEU A 244 5.68 4.77 8.93
CA LEU A 244 5.67 5.69 10.08
C LEU A 244 4.26 6.16 10.43
N LEU A 245 3.47 6.55 9.44
CA LEU A 245 2.07 6.97 9.60
C LEU A 245 1.22 5.81 10.13
N ALA A 246 1.39 4.60 9.60
CA ALA A 246 0.70 3.41 10.13
C ALA A 246 1.06 3.14 11.60
N ARG A 247 2.33 3.33 11.97
CA ARG A 247 2.78 3.20 13.35
C ARG A 247 2.18 4.28 14.25
N LEU A 248 2.08 5.52 13.77
CA LEU A 248 1.42 6.62 14.47
C LEU A 248 -0.07 6.32 14.70
N CYS A 249 -0.80 5.91 13.67
CA CYS A 249 -2.22 5.57 13.79
C CYS A 249 -2.46 4.49 14.85
N ARG A 250 -1.57 3.49 14.95
CA ARG A 250 -1.63 2.48 16.01
C ARG A 250 -1.31 3.02 17.39
N TYR A 251 -0.31 3.87 17.53
CA TYR A 251 -0.03 4.49 18.82
C TYR A 251 -1.23 5.28 19.33
N LEU A 252 -1.93 5.94 18.41
CA LEU A 252 -3.18 6.61 18.72
C LEU A 252 -4.34 5.65 19.00
N MET A 253 -4.21 4.34 18.75
CA MET A 253 -5.15 3.27 19.10
C MET A 253 -4.67 2.49 20.33
N PRO A 254 -4.79 3.03 21.57
CA PRO A 254 -4.65 2.18 22.73
C PRO A 254 -5.70 1.07 22.64
N ALA A 255 -5.26 -0.17 22.81
CA ALA A 255 -6.17 -1.27 23.06
C ALA A 255 -7.06 -0.88 24.26
N PRO A 256 -8.36 -1.19 24.25
CA PRO A 256 -9.14 -1.09 25.47
C PRO A 256 -8.39 -1.87 26.54
N LEU A 257 -7.98 -1.19 27.62
CA LEU A 257 -7.50 -1.85 28.81
C LEU A 257 -8.60 -2.82 29.22
N ASP A 258 -8.31 -4.12 29.17
CA ASP A 258 -9.17 -5.14 29.76
C ASP A 258 -9.26 -4.82 31.26
N LEU A 259 -10.31 -4.07 31.63
CA LEU A 259 -10.67 -3.79 33.01
C LEU A 259 -11.26 -5.03 33.70
N ALA A 260 -11.20 -6.20 33.06
CA ALA A 260 -11.67 -7.48 33.59
C ALA A 260 -10.71 -8.11 34.62
N ASP A 261 -9.49 -7.57 34.81
CA ASP A 261 -8.51 -8.07 35.80
C ASP A 261 -8.41 -7.18 37.05
N MET A 262 -9.36 -6.27 37.31
CA MET A 262 -9.41 -5.46 38.54
C MET A 262 -10.56 -5.83 39.49
N ASP A 263 -10.91 -7.11 39.56
CA ASP A 263 -11.62 -7.69 40.71
C ASP A 263 -10.66 -8.61 41.48
N ILE A 264 -9.85 -8.03 42.37
CA ILE A 264 -9.22 -8.71 43.52
C ILE A 264 -9.44 -7.85 44.76
#